data_AF-A0A4P9YLU2-F1
#
_entry.id   AF-A0A4P9YLU2-F1
#
_cell.length_a   1.000
_cell.length_b   1.000
_cell.length_c   1.000
_cell.angle_alpha   90.00
_cell.angle_beta   90.00
_cell.angle_gamma   90.00
#
_symmetry.space_group_name_H-M   'P 1'
#
loop_
_entity.id
_entity.type
_entity.pdbx_description
1 polymer ?
#
loop_
_entity_poly.entity_id
_entity_poly.type
_entity_poly.pdbx_seq_one_letter_code
_entity_poly.pdbx_strand_id
1 'polypeptide(L)'
;MESDDLKNKNSEDNISDESEEESEAEKVKVNLRQTQGEANTCSICYENFTNLGNHRVVATYCGHLFGKKCLKKWILHATRDRRPAKCPTCNSIIHSKKSFVELYVNNILVEDVTEKEELKRLLEDEQMKNKDLELSVARLM
;
A
#
# COMPACT_ATOMS: atom_id res chain seq x y z
N MET A 1 54.36 -43.42 -5.25
CA MET A 1 54.20 -43.49 -3.79
C MET A 1 53.20 -42.41 -3.43
N GLU A 2 51.92 -42.67 -3.69
CA GLU A 2 50.99 -43.54 -2.93
C GLU A 2 50.20 -42.70 -1.92
N SER A 3 48.89 -42.89 -2.03
CA SER A 3 47.79 -42.37 -1.21
C SER A 3 47.81 -42.97 0.20
N ASP A 4 47.09 -42.33 1.13
CA ASP A 4 45.98 -42.98 1.89
C ASP A 4 45.48 -42.10 3.06
N ASP A 5 44.18 -41.80 3.01
CA ASP A 5 43.13 -41.94 4.02
C ASP A 5 43.23 -41.39 5.48
N LEU A 6 42.31 -40.44 5.74
CA LEU A 6 41.22 -40.44 6.76
C LEU A 6 41.53 -40.50 8.27
N LYS A 7 41.07 -39.45 8.99
CA LYS A 7 40.06 -39.43 10.10
C LYS A 7 40.31 -38.22 11.02
N ASN A 8 39.49 -37.18 10.97
CA ASN A 8 38.23 -36.99 11.73
C ASN A 8 38.32 -37.32 13.22
N LYS A 9 38.03 -36.32 14.08
CA LYS A 9 37.06 -36.41 15.19
C LYS A 9 36.83 -35.03 15.82
N ASN A 10 35.59 -34.54 15.68
CA ASN A 10 34.65 -34.10 16.73
C ASN A 10 35.13 -32.98 17.69
N SER A 11 34.32 -32.00 18.10
CA SER A 11 32.85 -31.89 18.16
C SER A 11 32.51 -30.52 18.78
N GLU A 12 31.37 -29.96 18.35
CA GLU A 12 30.38 -29.20 19.14
C GLU A 12 30.84 -27.89 19.83
N ASP A 13 30.10 -26.79 19.91
CA ASP A 13 28.89 -26.24 19.30
C ASP A 13 28.77 -24.82 19.90
N ASN A 14 28.02 -23.94 19.22
CA ASN A 14 27.21 -22.82 19.72
C ASN A 14 27.55 -21.43 19.14
N ILE A 15 26.70 -20.99 18.17
CA ILE A 15 25.71 -19.89 18.26
C ILE A 15 26.19 -18.59 18.92
N SER A 16 25.99 -17.38 18.38
CA SER A 16 24.83 -16.77 17.68
C SER A 16 25.31 -15.73 16.64
N ASP A 17 24.67 -15.45 15.50
CA ASP A 17 23.25 -15.27 15.14
C ASP A 17 22.62 -13.94 15.64
N GLU A 18 23.34 -12.81 15.48
CA GLU A 18 22.84 -11.48 15.92
C GLU A 18 22.99 -10.34 14.88
N SER A 19 23.45 -10.57 13.65
CA SER A 19 23.81 -9.45 12.74
C SER A 19 22.88 -9.22 11.53
N GLU A 20 21.83 -10.02 11.32
CA GLU A 20 21.00 -9.92 10.11
C GLU A 20 19.62 -9.23 10.33
N GLU A 21 19.11 -9.17 11.56
CA GLU A 21 17.75 -8.67 11.85
C GLU A 21 17.60 -7.13 11.81
N GLU A 22 18.68 -6.35 12.04
CA GLU A 22 18.57 -4.88 12.12
C GLU A 22 18.40 -4.20 10.75
N SER A 23 18.83 -4.83 9.65
CA SER A 23 18.84 -4.22 8.31
C SER A 23 17.49 -4.23 7.59
N GLU A 24 16.59 -5.12 8.01
CA GLU A 24 15.30 -5.36 7.34
C GLU A 24 14.18 -4.51 7.94
N ALA A 25 14.17 -4.34 9.28
CA ALA A 25 13.25 -3.45 9.98
C ALA A 25 13.43 -1.97 9.57
N GLU A 26 14.67 -1.57 9.26
CA GLU A 26 14.98 -0.21 8.84
C GLU A 26 14.58 0.05 7.37
N LYS A 27 14.81 -0.91 6.46
CA LYS A 27 14.29 -0.86 5.08
C LYS A 27 12.76 -0.81 5.02
N VAL A 28 12.07 -1.57 5.89
CA VAL A 28 10.60 -1.53 6.01
C VAL A 28 10.11 -0.16 6.50
N LYS A 29 10.78 0.45 7.49
CA LYS A 29 10.45 1.80 7.98
C LYS A 29 10.64 2.89 6.93
N VAL A 30 11.67 2.78 6.09
CA VAL A 30 11.95 3.77 5.02
C VAL A 30 10.91 3.65 3.90
N ASN A 31 10.55 2.44 3.49
CA ASN A 31 9.50 2.20 2.49
C ASN A 31 8.10 2.59 2.97
N LEU A 32 7.78 2.37 4.25
CA LEU A 32 6.53 2.86 4.85
C LEU A 32 6.46 4.38 4.74
N ARG A 33 7.52 5.10 5.13
CA ARG A 33 7.54 6.57 5.10
C ARG A 33 7.43 7.15 3.70
N GLN A 34 8.01 6.50 2.69
CA GLN A 34 7.95 6.95 1.30
C GLN A 34 6.58 6.71 0.66
N THR A 35 5.94 5.58 0.94
CA THR A 35 4.57 5.27 0.44
C THR A 35 3.47 6.02 1.21
N GLN A 36 3.70 6.36 2.49
CA GLN A 36 2.77 7.17 3.28
C GLN A 36 2.60 8.60 2.78
N GLY A 37 3.61 9.14 2.10
CA GLY A 37 3.71 10.56 1.76
C GLY A 37 2.63 11.01 0.79
N GLU A 38 2.52 10.33 -0.35
CA GLU A 38 1.66 10.78 -1.45
C GLU A 38 0.17 10.54 -1.16
N ALA A 39 -0.17 9.37 -0.61
CA ALA A 39 -1.56 8.98 -0.31
C ALA A 39 -2.23 9.84 0.79
N ASN A 40 -1.44 10.53 1.62
CA ASN A 40 -1.94 11.37 2.71
C ASN A 40 -1.88 12.87 2.42
N THR A 41 -1.67 13.28 1.16
CA THR A 41 -1.63 14.70 0.79
C THR A 41 -2.90 15.17 0.08
N CYS A 42 -3.25 16.43 0.30
CA CYS A 42 -4.30 17.09 -0.45
C CYS A 42 -3.82 17.48 -1.84
N SER A 43 -4.43 16.94 -2.90
CA SER A 43 -4.10 17.29 -4.30
C SER A 43 -4.38 18.74 -4.73
N ILE A 44 -4.97 19.58 -3.86
CA ILE A 44 -5.19 21.01 -4.13
C ILE A 44 -4.00 21.86 -3.64
N CYS A 45 -3.44 21.55 -2.46
CA CYS A 45 -2.39 22.36 -1.85
C CYS A 45 -1.10 21.59 -1.54
N TYR A 46 -1.07 20.28 -1.81
CA TYR A 46 0.04 19.37 -1.61
C TYR A 46 0.53 19.28 -0.15
N GLU A 47 -0.31 19.65 0.82
CA GLU A 47 -0.05 19.50 2.25
C GLU A 47 -0.68 18.21 2.78
N ASN A 48 -0.10 17.62 3.83
CA ASN A 48 -0.65 16.45 4.51
C ASN A 48 -2.04 16.73 5.10
N PHE A 49 -2.93 15.74 5.03
CA PHE A 49 -4.22 15.79 5.73
C PHE A 49 -4.02 15.85 7.25
N THR A 50 -4.89 16.61 7.91
CA THR A 50 -4.87 16.72 9.37
C THR A 50 -6.00 15.90 9.98
N ASN A 51 -5.77 15.18 11.07
CA ASN A 51 -6.82 14.48 11.82
C ASN A 51 -7.75 15.44 12.61
N LEU A 52 -7.37 16.71 12.75
CA LEU A 52 -8.09 17.75 13.49
C LEU A 52 -8.14 19.06 12.69
N GLY A 53 -9.13 19.91 12.99
CA GLY A 53 -9.23 21.24 12.40
C GLY A 53 -9.76 21.27 10.97
N ASN A 54 -9.38 22.32 10.23
CA ASN A 54 -10.01 22.69 8.95
C ASN A 54 -9.41 22.00 7.72
N HIS A 55 -8.24 21.36 7.83
CA HIS A 55 -7.62 20.61 6.74
C HIS A 55 -7.84 19.08 6.87
N ARG A 56 -8.91 18.70 7.56
CA ARG A 56 -9.39 17.32 7.60
C ARG A 56 -9.72 16.79 6.22
N VAL A 57 -9.46 15.50 6.02
CA VAL A 57 -9.80 14.80 4.79
C VAL A 57 -11.32 14.78 4.58
N VAL A 58 -11.74 15.11 3.36
CA VAL A 58 -13.11 14.99 2.89
C VAL A 58 -13.13 14.22 1.57
N ALA A 59 -14.15 13.39 1.39
CA ALA A 59 -14.45 12.74 0.12
C ALA A 59 -15.57 13.48 -0.60
N THR A 60 -15.34 13.81 -1.87
CA THR A 60 -16.42 14.20 -2.78
C THR A 60 -17.27 12.99 -3.16
N TYR A 61 -18.49 13.19 -3.67
CA TYR A 61 -19.34 12.06 -4.09
C TYR A 61 -18.82 11.28 -5.31
N CYS A 62 -17.82 11.81 -6.03
CA CYS A 62 -17.10 11.05 -7.05
C CYS A 62 -15.90 10.25 -6.47
N GLY A 63 -15.73 10.20 -5.15
CA GLY A 63 -14.72 9.38 -4.46
C GLY A 63 -13.37 10.06 -4.21
N HIS A 64 -13.08 11.21 -4.82
CA HIS A 64 -11.79 11.88 -4.67
C HIS A 64 -11.66 12.64 -3.35
N LEU A 65 -10.44 12.62 -2.79
CA LEU A 65 -10.10 13.12 -1.47
C LEU A 65 -9.41 14.49 -1.52
N PHE A 66 -9.79 15.38 -0.61
CA PHE A 66 -9.21 16.72 -0.47
C PHE A 66 -9.22 17.18 0.99
N GLY A 67 -8.46 18.23 1.31
CA GLY A 67 -8.59 18.92 2.59
C GLY A 67 -9.85 19.79 2.60
N LYS A 68 -10.65 19.71 3.67
CA LYS A 68 -11.95 20.41 3.83
C LYS A 68 -11.86 21.91 3.51
N LYS A 69 -10.87 22.62 4.04
CA LYS A 69 -10.62 24.05 3.77
C LYS A 69 -10.34 24.30 2.29
N CYS A 70 -9.56 23.43 1.65
CA CYS A 70 -9.17 23.57 0.25
C CYS A 70 -10.36 23.33 -0.67
N LEU A 71 -11.13 22.25 -0.45
CA LEU A 71 -12.33 21.98 -1.23
C LEU A 71 -13.38 23.10 -1.07
N LYS A 72 -13.60 23.60 0.15
CA LYS A 72 -14.52 24.72 0.37
C LYS A 72 -14.10 25.99 -0.38
N LYS A 73 -12.81 26.33 -0.35
CA LYS A 73 -12.27 27.46 -1.13
C LYS A 73 -12.48 27.23 -2.62
N TRP A 74 -12.17 26.04 -3.12
CA TRP A 74 -12.34 25.66 -4.53
C TRP A 74 -13.78 25.89 -5.02
N ILE A 75 -14.77 25.38 -4.28
CA ILE A 75 -16.19 25.57 -4.61
C ILE A 75 -16.58 27.05 -4.54
N LEU A 76 -16.08 27.78 -3.54
CA LEU A 76 -16.37 29.20 -3.37
C LEU A 76 -15.84 30.04 -4.53
N HIS A 77 -14.63 29.77 -5.00
CA HIS A 77 -14.04 30.44 -6.16
C HIS A 77 -14.86 30.21 -7.42
N ALA A 78 -15.20 28.95 -7.73
CA ALA A 78 -16.06 28.64 -8.88
C ALA A 78 -17.43 29.36 -8.80
N THR A 79 -18.03 29.42 -7.61
CA THR A 79 -19.30 30.14 -7.40
C THR A 79 -19.15 31.64 -7.65
N ARG A 80 -18.05 32.27 -7.23
CA ARG A 80 -17.77 33.70 -7.47
C ARG A 80 -17.62 34.01 -8.96
N ASP A 81 -16.99 33.10 -9.69
CA ASP A 81 -16.79 33.22 -11.14
C ASP A 81 -18.03 32.83 -11.96
N ARG A 82 -19.16 32.54 -11.30
CA ARG A 82 -20.42 32.08 -11.91
C ARG A 82 -20.25 30.81 -12.75
N ARG A 83 -19.33 29.93 -12.34
CA ARG A 83 -19.07 28.64 -12.98
C ARG A 83 -19.51 27.49 -12.08
N PRO A 84 -19.91 26.34 -12.65
CA PRO A 84 -20.16 25.14 -11.86
C PRO A 84 -18.87 24.69 -11.17
N ALA A 85 -18.95 24.39 -9.87
CA ALA A 85 -17.85 23.78 -9.16
C ALA A 85 -17.63 22.35 -9.67
N LYS A 86 -16.38 21.96 -9.92
CA LYS A 86 -16.01 20.64 -10.43
C LYS A 86 -14.90 20.04 -9.58
N CYS A 87 -14.88 18.71 -9.48
CA CYS A 87 -13.80 17.96 -8.84
C CYS A 87 -12.46 18.26 -9.52
N PRO A 88 -11.41 18.67 -8.78
CA PRO A 88 -10.08 18.90 -9.34
C PRO A 88 -9.47 17.68 -10.05
N THR A 89 -9.82 16.46 -9.62
CA THR A 89 -9.21 15.22 -10.15
C THR A 89 -9.94 14.67 -11.38
N CYS A 90 -11.27 14.57 -11.34
CA CYS A 90 -12.05 13.90 -12.38
C CYS A 90 -13.07 14.80 -13.08
N ASN A 91 -13.11 16.09 -12.75
CA ASN A 91 -14.00 17.09 -13.35
C ASN A 91 -15.52 16.85 -13.16
N SER A 92 -15.92 15.87 -12.35
CA SER A 92 -17.32 15.64 -11.98
C SER A 92 -17.91 16.88 -11.28
N ILE A 93 -19.18 17.19 -11.56
CA ILE A 93 -19.83 18.37 -11.00
C ILE A 93 -20.06 18.20 -9.49
N ILE A 94 -19.73 19.25 -8.73
CA ILE A 94 -20.03 19.34 -7.31
C ILE A 94 -21.32 20.16 -7.18
N HIS A 95 -22.44 19.46 -6.99
CA HIS A 95 -23.78 20.06 -7.03
C HIS A 95 -24.05 21.11 -5.94
N SER A 96 -23.39 21.01 -4.79
CA SER A 96 -23.60 21.91 -3.65
C SER A 96 -22.31 22.15 -2.86
N LYS A 97 -22.28 23.27 -2.12
CA LYS A 97 -21.23 23.61 -1.14
C LYS A 97 -21.09 22.60 0.01
N LYS A 98 -22.03 21.66 0.13
CA LYS A 98 -22.04 20.56 1.12
C LYS A 98 -21.94 19.18 0.47
N SER A 99 -21.65 19.08 -0.83
CA SER A 99 -21.53 17.79 -1.54
C SER A 99 -20.18 17.11 -1.29
N PHE A 100 -19.90 16.82 -0.01
CA PHE A 100 -18.74 16.06 0.43
C PHE A 100 -19.01 15.46 1.82
N VAL A 101 -18.29 14.40 2.15
CA VAL A 101 -18.34 13.73 3.46
C VAL A 101 -17.01 13.95 4.18
N GLU A 102 -17.07 14.31 5.46
CA GLU A 102 -15.89 14.38 6.32
C GLU A 102 -15.50 12.98 6.77
N LEU A 103 -14.25 12.59 6.52
CA LEU A 103 -13.73 11.28 6.93
C LEU A 103 -13.00 11.42 8.27
N TYR A 104 -13.34 10.53 9.21
CA TYR A 104 -12.72 10.45 10.53
C TYR A 104 -11.80 9.24 10.57
N VAL A 105 -10.59 9.41 10.01
CA VAL A 105 -9.60 8.35 9.86
C VAL A 105 -8.25 8.80 10.41
N ASN A 106 -7.48 7.86 10.96
CA ASN A 106 -6.16 8.13 11.53
C ASN A 106 -5.06 8.12 10.47
N ASN A 107 -5.20 7.24 9.46
CA ASN A 107 -4.23 7.06 8.38
C ASN A 107 -4.96 6.55 7.14
N ILE A 108 -4.56 7.03 5.96
CA ILE A 108 -5.04 6.54 4.66
C ILE A 108 -3.84 5.95 3.93
N LEU A 109 -3.96 4.69 3.53
CA LEU A 109 -2.95 3.97 2.77
C LEU A 109 -3.63 3.35 1.56
N VAL A 110 -3.02 3.57 0.40
CA VAL A 110 -3.42 2.95 -0.86
C VAL A 110 -2.23 2.12 -1.32
N GLU A 111 -2.42 0.81 -1.37
CA GLU A 111 -1.44 -0.14 -1.87
C GLU A 111 -1.95 -0.66 -3.22
N ASP A 112 -1.12 -0.55 -4.27
CA ASP A 112 -1.40 -1.24 -5.51
C ASP A 112 -1.07 -2.73 -5.32
N VAL A 113 -2.11 -3.56 -5.26
CA VAL A 113 -1.99 -5.00 -5.02
C VAL A 113 -2.08 -5.83 -6.30
N THR A 114 -2.08 -5.19 -7.47
CA THR A 114 -2.32 -5.86 -8.76
C THR A 114 -1.34 -7.02 -8.99
N GLU A 115 -0.04 -6.75 -8.93
CA GLU A 115 1.02 -7.77 -9.14
C GLU A 115 0.96 -8.88 -8.07
N LYS A 116 0.70 -8.50 -6.81
CA LYS A 116 0.58 -9.44 -5.70
C LYS A 116 -0.59 -10.40 -5.90
N GLU A 117 -1.70 -9.92 -6.44
CA GLU A 117 -2.84 -10.79 -6.74
C GLU A 117 -2.59 -11.70 -7.95
N GLU A 118 -1.89 -11.22 -8.99
CA GLU A 118 -1.51 -12.03 -10.14
C GLU A 118 -0.58 -13.18 -9.74
N LEU A 119 0.47 -12.88 -8.96
CA LEU A 119 1.40 -13.89 -8.46
C LEU A 119 0.71 -14.94 -7.58
N LYS A 120 -0.24 -14.51 -6.73
CA LYS A 120 -1.04 -15.45 -5.92
C LYS A 120 -1.85 -16.40 -6.79
N ARG A 121 -2.51 -15.89 -7.83
CA ARG A 121 -3.28 -16.72 -8.78
C ARG A 121 -2.38 -17.75 -9.47
N LEU A 122 -1.21 -17.33 -9.97
CA LEU A 122 -0.25 -18.25 -10.59
C LEU A 122 0.24 -19.32 -9.62
N LEU A 123 0.52 -18.95 -8.38
CA LEU A 123 0.95 -19.89 -7.35
C LEU A 123 -0.13 -20.92 -7.03
N GLU A 124 -1.38 -20.49 -6.89
CA GLU A 124 -2.53 -21.38 -6.63
C GLU A 124 -2.73 -22.37 -7.78
N ASP A 125 -2.62 -21.91 -9.04
CA ASP A 125 -2.74 -22.76 -10.23
C ASP A 125 -1.62 -23.82 -10.29
N GLU A 126 -0.36 -23.43 -10.02
CA GLU A 126 0.76 -24.37 -10.00
C GLU A 126 0.66 -25.37 -8.85
N GLN A 127 0.18 -24.96 -7.67
CA GLN A 127 -0.08 -25.85 -6.55
C GLN A 127 -1.18 -26.87 -6.86
N MET A 128 -2.24 -26.46 -7.55
CA MET A 128 -3.30 -27.36 -8.01
C MET A 128 -2.75 -28.41 -8.97
N LYS A 129 -1.98 -28.00 -9.98
CA LYS A 129 -1.35 -28.93 -10.94
C LYS A 129 -0.41 -29.91 -10.26
N ASN A 130 0.43 -29.45 -9.33
CA ASN A 130 1.33 -30.34 -8.58
C ASN A 130 0.56 -31.37 -7.75
N LYS A 131 -0.50 -30.96 -7.07
CA LYS A 131 -1.34 -31.87 -6.29
C LYS A 131 -2.03 -32.92 -7.17
N ASP A 132 -2.51 -32.53 -8.35
CA ASP A 132 -3.11 -33.46 -9.31
C ASP A 132 -2.09 -34.47 -9.85
N LEU A 133 -0.86 -34.00 -10.12
CA LEU A 133 0.25 -34.86 -10.52
C LEU A 133 0.62 -35.84 -9.40
N GLU A 134 0.76 -35.37 -8.15
CA GLU A 134 1.04 -36.21 -6.99
C GLU A 134 -0.01 -37.31 -6.80
N LEU A 135 -1.31 -36.95 -6.91
CA LEU A 135 -2.41 -37.92 -6.84
C LEU A 135 -2.38 -38.92 -8.00
N SER A 136 -1.95 -38.49 -9.20
CA SER A 136 -1.84 -39.36 -10.37
C SER A 136 -0.68 -40.34 -10.22
N VAL A 137 0.47 -39.87 -9.75
CA VAL A 137 1.65 -40.70 -9.44
C VAL A 137 1.33 -41.72 -8.36
N ALA A 138 0.64 -41.31 -7.29
CA ALA A 138 0.24 -42.21 -6.20
C ALA A 138 -0.73 -43.31 -6.63
N ARG A 139 -1.49 -43.16 -7.73
CA ARG A 139 -2.36 -44.21 -8.28
C ARG A 139 -1.63 -45.21 -9.17
N LEU A 140 -0.44 -44.87 -9.66
CA LEU A 140 0.36 -45.70 -10.58
C LEU A 140 1.38 -46.58 -9.84
N MET A 141 1.64 -46.29 -8.56
CA MET A 141 2.46 -47.11 -7.65
C MET A 141 1.58 -48.11 -6.91
#